data_AF-A0A950ABL7-F1
#
_entry.id   AF-A0A950ABL7-F1
#
_cell.length_a   1.000
_cell.length_b   1.000
_cell.length_c   1.000
_cell.angle_alpha   90.00
_cell.angle_beta   90.00
_cell.angle_gamma   90.00
#
_symmetry.space_group_name_H-M   'P 1'
#
loop_
_entity.id
_entity.type
_entity.pdbx_description
1 polymer ?
#
loop_
_entity_poly.entity_id
_entity_poly.type
_entity_poly.pdbx_seq_one_letter_code
_entity_poly.pdbx_strand_id
1 'polypeptide(L)'
;VFFGTALGGRVAYALGYTGLGVGASRFGGRVGLDLLAGRATEATALTMVRRRPVPFPPEPLRTAVIQLTRNRLAAADRNDGRRGLWLRTLDRLGLGFDS
;
A
#
# COMPACT_ATOMS: atom_id res chain seq x y z
N VAL A 1 3.18 6.28 4.51
CA VAL A 1 4.40 6.65 3.74
C VAL A 1 5.41 5.52 3.79
N PHE A 2 6.14 5.31 2.70
CA PHE A 2 7.29 4.41 2.64
C PHE A 2 8.49 5.15 2.02
N PHE A 3 9.68 4.66 2.33
CA PHE A 3 10.95 5.31 2.00
C PHE A 3 11.86 4.34 1.25
N GLY A 4 12.76 4.88 0.45
CA GLY A 4 13.79 4.09 -0.20
C GLY A 4 14.65 4.90 -1.14
N THR A 5 15.53 4.20 -1.83
CA THR A 5 16.41 4.76 -2.84
C THR A 5 16.18 4.11 -4.20
N ALA A 6 16.40 4.86 -5.27
CA ALA A 6 16.31 4.43 -6.66
C ALA A 6 17.57 4.87 -7.43
N LEU A 7 17.65 4.47 -8.71
CA LEU A 7 18.74 4.83 -9.63
C LEU A 7 20.15 4.55 -9.08
N GLY A 8 20.32 3.38 -8.43
CA GLY A 8 21.58 2.98 -7.83
C GLY A 8 21.96 3.81 -6.60
N GLY A 9 20.98 4.25 -5.80
CA GLY A 9 21.25 5.01 -4.57
C GLY A 9 21.37 6.52 -4.78
N ARG A 10 21.15 7.03 -5.99
CA ARG A 10 21.30 8.46 -6.33
C ARG A 10 20.04 9.29 -6.08
N VAL A 11 18.90 8.63 -5.92
CA VAL A 11 17.61 9.28 -5.66
C VAL A 11 17.00 8.66 -4.42
N ALA A 12 16.67 9.49 -3.43
CA ALA A 12 15.83 9.09 -2.31
C ALA A 12 14.38 9.52 -2.57
N TYR A 13 13.43 8.69 -2.13
CA TYR A 13 12.01 9.01 -2.23
C TYR A 13 11.30 8.74 -0.91
N ALA A 14 10.23 9.51 -0.69
CA ALA A 14 9.27 9.32 0.38
C ALA A 14 7.86 9.46 -0.23
N LEU A 15 7.10 8.37 -0.28
CA LEU A 15 5.83 8.29 -1.02
C LEU A 15 4.69 7.84 -0.12
N GLY A 16 3.45 8.25 -0.43
CA GLY A 16 2.25 7.83 0.30
C GLY A 16 2.03 8.60 1.59
N TYR A 17 2.18 9.93 1.56
CA TYR A 17 1.64 10.82 2.58
C TYR A 17 0.17 11.14 2.26
N THR A 18 -0.72 10.97 3.22
CA THR A 18 -2.15 11.31 3.12
C THR A 18 -2.47 12.39 4.16
N GLY A 19 -2.67 13.64 3.73
CA GLY A 19 -3.09 14.77 4.59
C GLY A 19 -2.04 15.37 5.54
N LEU A 20 -0.92 14.68 5.81
CA LEU A 20 0.10 15.12 6.79
C LEU A 20 1.49 15.40 6.17
N GLY A 21 1.59 15.44 4.84
CA GLY A 21 2.86 15.51 4.13
C GLY A 21 3.71 16.74 4.46
N VAL A 22 3.07 17.90 4.65
CA VAL A 22 3.79 19.16 4.93
C VAL A 22 4.50 19.10 6.28
N GLY A 23 3.80 18.73 7.36
CA GLY A 23 4.39 18.61 8.69
C GLY A 23 5.46 17.50 8.78
N ALA A 24 5.26 16.40 8.06
CA ALA A 24 6.20 15.28 8.04
C ALA A 24 7.40 15.48 7.08
N SER A 25 7.36 16.49 6.19
CA SER A 25 8.37 16.69 5.14
C SER A 25 9.78 16.87 5.70
N ARG A 26 9.95 17.58 6.82
CA ARG A 26 11.24 17.73 7.49
C ARG A 26 11.84 16.39 7.92
N PHE A 27 11.03 15.52 8.51
CA PHE A 27 11.46 14.18 8.90
C PHE A 27 11.79 13.35 7.66
N GLY A 28 10.93 13.38 6.64
CA GLY A 28 11.16 12.64 5.40
C GLY A 28 12.41 13.07 4.64
N GLY A 29 12.70 14.37 4.63
CA GLY A 29 13.94 14.92 4.06
C GLY A 29 15.18 14.43 4.81
N ARG A 30 15.15 14.42 6.16
CA ARG A 30 16.26 13.88 6.96
C ARG A 30 16.51 12.39 6.67
N VAL A 31 15.45 11.59 6.63
CA VAL A 31 15.54 10.17 6.26
C VAL A 31 16.13 10.02 4.85
N GLY A 32 15.67 10.80 3.88
CA GLY A 32 16.20 10.77 2.51
C GLY A 32 17.70 11.07 2.43
N LEU A 33 18.16 12.11 3.13
CA LEU A 33 19.59 12.46 3.19
C LEU A 33 20.43 11.37 3.86
N ASP A 34 19.94 10.78 4.95
CA ASP A 34 20.63 9.68 5.64
C ASP A 34 20.74 8.43 4.76
N LEU A 35 19.69 8.11 4.01
CA LEU A 35 19.68 7.01 3.04
C LEU A 35 20.66 7.24 1.89
N LEU A 36 20.71 8.45 1.33
CA LEU A 36 21.66 8.82 0.27
C LEU A 36 23.11 8.77 0.77
N ALA A 37 23.34 9.16 2.02
CA ALA A 37 24.65 9.14 2.65
C ALA A 37 25.06 7.73 3.16
N GLY A 38 24.18 6.73 3.04
CA GLY A 38 24.43 5.37 3.55
C GLY A 38 24.57 5.31 5.08
N ARG A 39 24.01 6.28 5.81
CA ARG A 39 24.15 6.36 7.28
C ARG A 39 23.08 5.54 7.99
N ALA A 40 23.52 4.72 8.94
CA ALA A 40 22.61 4.08 9.89
C ALA A 40 22.31 5.06 11.04
N THR A 41 21.13 5.68 11.00
CA THR A 41 20.64 6.60 12.04
C THR A 41 19.37 6.07 12.68
N GLU A 42 19.01 6.60 13.85
CA GLU A 42 17.73 6.30 14.52
C GLU A 42 16.54 6.51 13.57
N ALA A 43 16.58 7.57 12.76
CA ALA A 43 15.53 7.86 11.78
C ALA A 43 15.42 6.74 10.72
N THR A 44 16.54 6.23 10.21
CA THR A 44 16.54 5.11 9.24
C THR A 44 16.19 3.75 9.85
N ALA A 45 16.34 3.60 11.17
CA ALA A 45 16.07 2.36 11.89
C ALA A 45 14.57 2.12 12.15
N LEU A 46 13.75 3.17 12.08
CA LEU A 46 12.32 3.11 12.34
C LEU A 46 11.60 2.11 11.43
N THR A 47 10.67 1.33 11.99
CA THR A 47 9.85 0.36 11.24
C THR A 47 9.10 1.01 10.08
N MET A 48 8.63 2.24 10.27
CA MET A 48 7.97 3.05 9.23
C MET A 48 8.86 3.32 8.01
N VAL A 49 10.18 3.43 8.21
CA VAL A 49 11.15 3.64 7.12
C VAL A 49 11.52 2.32 6.45
N ARG A 50 11.66 1.25 7.24
CA ARG A 50 12.13 -0.06 6.76
C ARG A 50 11.03 -0.92 6.13
N ARG A 51 9.76 -0.71 6.50
CA ARG A 51 8.63 -1.52 6.01
C ARG A 51 8.22 -1.09 4.61
N ARG A 52 8.23 -2.03 3.67
CA ARG A 52 7.77 -1.83 2.30
C ARG A 52 6.27 -2.10 2.18
N PRO A 53 5.56 -1.39 1.27
CA PRO A 53 4.20 -1.76 0.93
C PRO A 53 4.17 -3.17 0.34
N VAL A 54 3.11 -3.91 0.61
CA VAL A 54 2.90 -5.25 0.04
C VAL A 54 2.70 -5.08 -1.47
N PRO A 55 3.50 -5.74 -2.33
CA PRO A 55 3.29 -5.67 -3.76
C PRO A 55 1.95 -6.29 -4.11
N PHE A 56 1.21 -5.66 -5.02
CA PHE A 56 0.01 -6.29 -5.58
C PHE A 56 0.41 -7.60 -6.28
N PRO A 57 -0.43 -8.66 -6.20
CA PRO A 57 -0.15 -9.93 -6.85
C PRO A 57 0.14 -9.74 -8.34
N PRO A 58 1.02 -10.55 -8.94
CA PRO A 58 1.36 -10.44 -10.36
C PRO A 58 0.17 -10.80 -11.26
N GLU A 59 0.23 -10.35 -12.51
CA GLU A 59 -0.66 -10.88 -13.56
C GLU A 59 -0.27 -12.34 -13.90
N PRO A 60 -1.22 -13.24 -14.24
CA PRO A 60 -2.65 -13.00 -14.49
C PRO A 60 -3.56 -13.17 -13.25
N LEU A 61 -2.98 -13.52 -12.09
CA LEU A 61 -3.73 -13.79 -10.86
C LEU A 61 -4.53 -12.58 -10.41
N ARG A 62 -3.93 -11.38 -10.51
CA ARG A 62 -4.61 -10.12 -10.22
C ARG A 62 -5.89 -9.96 -11.04
N THR A 63 -5.81 -10.11 -12.36
CA THR A 63 -6.98 -10.03 -13.24
C THR A 63 -8.03 -11.07 -12.88
N ALA A 64 -7.64 -12.33 -12.63
CA ALA A 64 -8.57 -13.38 -12.27
C ALA A 64 -9.35 -13.05 -10.97
N VAL A 65 -8.66 -12.58 -9.94
CA VAL A 65 -9.27 -12.18 -8.66
C VAL A 65 -10.18 -10.97 -8.82
N ILE A 66 -9.78 -9.96 -9.61
CA ILE A 66 -10.59 -8.77 -9.89
C ILE A 66 -11.87 -9.16 -10.61
N GLN A 67 -11.78 -9.99 -11.66
CA GLN A 67 -12.94 -10.41 -12.45
C GLN A 67 -13.89 -11.28 -11.62
N LEU A 68 -13.37 -12.21 -10.83
CA LEU A 68 -14.18 -12.98 -9.90
C LEU A 68 -14.93 -12.06 -8.93
N THR A 69 -14.23 -11.10 -8.32
CA THR A 69 -14.84 -10.17 -7.37
C THR A 69 -15.89 -9.29 -8.02
N ARG A 70 -15.63 -8.75 -9.22
CA ARG A 70 -16.60 -7.97 -10.01
C ARG A 70 -17.85 -8.79 -10.34
N ASN A 71 -17.67 -10.03 -10.80
CA ASN A 71 -18.79 -10.92 -11.14
C ASN A 71 -19.65 -11.24 -9.91
N ARG A 72 -19.02 -11.46 -8.74
CA ARG A 72 -19.74 -11.73 -7.50
C ARG A 72 -20.41 -10.48 -6.93
N LEU A 73 -19.83 -9.30 -7.12
CA LEU A 73 -20.44 -8.03 -6.75
C LEU A 73 -21.70 -7.79 -7.60
N ALA A 74 -21.60 -7.91 -8.92
CA ALA A 74 -22.75 -7.79 -9.82
C ALA A 74 -23.85 -8.83 -9.53
N ALA A 75 -23.48 -10.03 -9.07
CA ALA A 75 -24.44 -11.03 -8.62
C ALA A 75 -25.12 -10.68 -7.29
N ALA A 76 -24.41 -10.02 -6.37
CA ALA A 76 -24.99 -9.52 -5.13
C ALA A 76 -25.94 -8.35 -5.37
N ASP A 77 -25.60 -7.44 -6.30
CA ASP A 77 -26.46 -6.31 -6.68
C ASP A 77 -27.80 -6.80 -7.27
N ARG A 78 -27.78 -7.86 -8.08
CA ARG A 78 -28.99 -8.52 -8.60
C ARG A 78 -29.81 -9.26 -7.54
N ASN A 79 -29.27 -9.43 -6.33
CA ASN A 79 -29.87 -10.17 -5.23
C ASN A 79 -30.13 -9.25 -4.03
N ASP A 80 -30.69 -8.06 -4.28
CA ASP A 80 -31.00 -7.04 -3.26
C ASP A 80 -29.81 -6.70 -2.33
N GLY A 81 -28.59 -6.70 -2.87
CA GLY A 81 -27.36 -6.42 -2.12
C GLY A 81 -26.89 -7.56 -1.20
N ARG A 82 -27.51 -8.75 -1.28
CA ARG A 82 -27.11 -9.91 -0.46
C ARG A 82 -25.77 -10.48 -0.96
N ARG A 83 -24.71 -10.16 -0.22
CA ARG A 83 -23.32 -10.59 -0.48
C ARG A 83 -23.18 -12.12 -0.37
N GLY A 84 -22.68 -12.75 -1.43
CA GLY A 84 -22.37 -14.19 -1.45
C GLY A 84 -21.14 -14.56 -0.61
N LEU A 85 -20.89 -15.88 -0.44
CA LEU A 85 -19.80 -16.42 0.38
C LEU A 85 -18.42 -15.80 0.08
N TRP A 86 -18.11 -15.59 -1.21
CA TRP A 86 -16.84 -14.98 -1.64
C TRP A 86 -16.65 -13.56 -1.08
N LEU A 87 -17.68 -12.71 -1.19
CA LEU A 87 -17.62 -11.33 -0.69
C LEU A 87 -17.55 -11.31 0.84
N ARG A 88 -18.31 -12.17 1.53
CA ARG A 88 -18.23 -12.30 3.00
C ARG A 88 -16.84 -12.75 3.48
N THR A 89 -16.15 -13.57 2.70
CA THR A 89 -14.76 -13.97 2.98
C THR A 89 -13.79 -12.80 2.76
N LEU A 90 -13.96 -12.03 1.67
CA LEU A 90 -13.14 -10.84 1.42
C LEU A 90 -13.32 -9.77 2.52
N ASP A 91 -14.55 -9.56 2.98
CA ASP A 91 -14.87 -8.64 4.07
C ASP A 91 -14.14 -9.05 5.37
N ARG A 92 -14.14 -10.35 5.70
CA ARG A 92 -13.40 -10.89 6.86
C ARG A 92 -11.88 -10.73 6.75
N LEU A 93 -11.36 -10.65 5.53
CA LEU A 93 -9.92 -10.42 5.28
C LEU A 93 -9.56 -8.92 5.27
N GLY A 94 -10.52 -8.02 5.56
CA GLY A 94 -10.30 -6.58 5.57
C GLY A 94 -10.15 -5.98 4.17
N LEU A 95 -10.60 -6.72 3.14
CA LEU A 95 -10.64 -6.27 1.74
C LEU A 95 -12.06 -5.81 1.34
N GLY A 96 -12.94 -5.64 2.33
CA GLY A 96 -14.33 -5.25 2.12
C GLY A 96 -14.45 -3.81 1.63
N PHE A 97 -15.29 -3.62 0.61
CA PHE A 97 -15.69 -2.31 0.09
C PHE A 97 -16.79 -1.73 0.98
N ASP A 98 -16.48 -1.49 2.25
CA ASP A 98 -17.37 -0.70 3.11
C ASP A 98 -17.00 0.78 2.92
N SER A 99 -17.80 1.45 2.09
CA SER A 99 -17.92 2.92 2.04
C SER A 99 -19.07 3.36 2.93
#